data_AF-A0A3D3CTR6-F1
#
_entry.id   AF-A0A3D3CTR6-F1
#
_cell.length_a   1.000
_cell.length_b   1.000
_cell.length_c   1.000
_cell.angle_alpha   90.00
_cell.angle_beta   90.00
_cell.angle_gamma   90.00
#
_symmetry.space_group_name_H-M   'P 1'
#
loop_
_entity.id
_entity.type
_entity.pdbx_description
1 polymer ?
#
loop_
_entity_poly.entity_id
_entity_poly.type
_entity_poly.pdbx_seq_one_letter_code
_entity_poly.pdbx_strand_id
1 'polypeptide(L)' 'LVAIKGWQPFYDLETGTCTINAEGVNEWEPGGTNEARLIEKQSPQVMSEIINQLIMHQPVKR' A
#
# COMPACT_ATOMS: atom_id res chain seq x y z
N LEU A 1 6.37 -5.64 -0.83
CA LEU A 1 5.52 -6.12 -1.94
C LEU A 1 5.39 -5.09 -3.05
N VAL A 2 4.82 -3.91 -2.77
CA VAL A 2 4.65 -2.82 -3.75
C VAL A 2 5.98 -2.41 -4.42
N ALA A 3 7.04 -2.24 -3.63
CA ALA A 3 8.36 -1.84 -4.14
C ALA A 3 9.03 -2.87 -5.09
N ILE A 4 8.59 -4.14 -5.06
CA ILE A 4 9.22 -5.23 -5.82
C ILE A 4 8.36 -5.65 -7.01
N LYS A 5 7.03 -5.75 -6.82
CA LYS A 5 6.07 -6.27 -7.80
C LYS A 5 5.09 -5.21 -8.34
N GLY A 6 5.26 -3.95 -7.94
CA GLY A 6 4.29 -2.90 -8.20
C GLY A 6 3.07 -3.00 -7.26
N TRP A 7 2.26 -1.95 -7.27
CA TRP A 7 1.04 -1.85 -6.44
C TRP A 7 -0.15 -2.59 -7.06
N GLN A 8 -0.28 -2.55 -8.39
CA GLN A 8 -1.45 -3.04 -9.15
C GLN A 8 -1.97 -4.44 -8.77
N PRO A 9 -1.12 -5.43 -8.41
CA PRO A 9 -1.60 -6.75 -8.03
C PRO A 9 -2.28 -6.81 -6.65
N PHE A 10 -1.99 -5.86 -5.76
CA PHE A 10 -2.31 -5.95 -4.32
C PHE A 10 -3.14 -4.79 -3.79
N TYR A 11 -3.01 -3.63 -4.42
CA TYR A 11 -3.66 -2.39 -4.02
C TYR A 11 -4.19 -1.69 -5.27
N ASP A 12 -5.12 -0.77 -5.06
CA ASP A 12 -5.42 0.27 -6.03
C ASP A 12 -4.72 1.57 -5.60
N LEU A 13 -4.60 2.53 -6.53
CA LEU A 13 -4.08 3.85 -6.22
C LEU A 13 -5.19 4.88 -6.32
N GLU A 14 -5.31 5.69 -5.30
CA GLU A 14 -6.12 6.92 -5.34
C GLU A 14 -5.17 8.11 -5.33
N THR A 15 -5.33 9.00 -6.31
CA THR A 15 -4.57 10.25 -6.38
C THR A 15 -5.31 11.37 -5.68
N GLY A 16 -4.56 12.22 -4.99
CA GLY A 16 -5.11 13.23 -4.11
C GLY A 16 -4.05 14.13 -3.53
N THR A 17 -4.40 14.77 -2.42
CA THR A 17 -3.49 15.57 -1.60
C THR A 17 -3.76 15.25 -0.13
N CYS A 18 -2.70 14.97 0.61
CA CYS A 18 -2.72 14.86 2.06
C CYS A 18 -2.57 16.26 2.65
N THR A 19 -3.55 16.69 3.42
CA THR A 19 -3.55 17.97 4.13
C THR A 19 -3.52 17.73 5.64
N ILE A 20 -3.05 18.71 6.40
CA ILE A 20 -3.13 18.67 7.86
C ILE A 20 -4.18 19.68 8.27
N ASN A 21 -5.20 19.24 9.00
CA ASN A 21 -6.26 20.12 9.45
C ASN A 21 -5.82 20.98 10.65
N ALA A 22 -6.69 21.89 11.09
CA ALA A 22 -6.38 22.82 12.19
C ALA A 22 -6.09 22.13 13.54
N GLU A 23 -6.51 20.86 13.70
CA GLU A 23 -6.28 20.04 14.90
C GLU A 23 -4.99 19.21 14.79
N GLY A 24 -4.26 19.31 13.67
CA GLY A 24 -3.02 18.56 13.44
C GLY A 24 -3.26 17.12 12.97
N VAL A 25 -4.45 16.81 12.46
CA VAL A 25 -4.81 15.48 11.94
C VAL A 25 -4.67 15.46 10.43
N ASN A 26 -4.16 14.35 9.90
CA ASN A 26 -4.05 14.14 8.45
C ASN A 26 -5.44 13.93 7.83
N GLU A 27 -5.76 14.74 6.83
CA GLU A 27 -6.95 14.60 5.98
C GLU A 27 -6.53 14.28 4.55
N TRP A 28 -7.43 13.66 3.79
CA TRP A 28 -7.18 13.29 2.41
C TRP A 28 -8.23 13.90 1.51
N GLU A 29 -7.77 14.72 0.57
CA GLU A 29 -8.62 15.33 -0.46
C GLU A 29 -8.45 14.57 -1.78
N PRO A 30 -9.51 13.90 -2.29
CA PRO A 30 -9.44 13.17 -3.56
C PRO A 30 -9.44 14.15 -4.75
N GLY A 31 -8.85 13.74 -5.88
CA GLY A 31 -8.90 14.49 -7.14
C GLY A 31 -7.67 15.36 -7.46
N GLY A 32 -6.58 15.19 -6.72
CA GLY A 32 -5.26 15.75 -7.02
C GLY A 32 -4.40 14.80 -7.88
N THR A 33 -3.28 15.29 -8.41
CA THR A 33 -2.32 14.50 -9.20
C THR A 33 -0.92 14.42 -8.57
N ASN A 34 -0.70 15.09 -7.44
CA ASN A 34 0.63 15.25 -6.86
C ASN A 34 0.99 14.11 -5.90
N GLU A 35 -0.01 13.55 -5.22
CA GLU A 35 0.18 12.47 -4.26
C GLU A 35 -0.73 11.29 -4.60
N ALA A 36 -0.33 10.11 -4.12
CA ALA A 36 -1.12 8.90 -4.27
C ALA A 36 -1.06 8.06 -3.00
N ARG A 37 -2.21 7.55 -2.57
CA ARG A 37 -2.31 6.59 -1.45
C ARG A 37 -2.75 5.22 -1.95
N LEU A 38 -2.27 4.19 -1.26
CA LEU A 38 -2.67 2.80 -1.53
C LEU A 38 -4.05 2.56 -0.94
N ILE A 39 -4.96 2.05 -1.77
CA ILE A 39 -6.28 1.59 -1.36
C ILE A 39 -6.27 0.06 -1.33
N GLU A 40 -6.80 -0.50 -0.25
CA GLU A 40 -6.90 -1.96 -0.09
C GLU A 40 -7.77 -2.55 -1.20
N LYS A 41 -7.19 -3.46 -1.97
CA LYS A 41 -7.87 -4.22 -3.03
C LYS A 41 -8.13 -5.67 -2.62
N GLN A 42 -7.23 -6.21 -1.80
CA GLN A 42 -7.31 -7.55 -1.25
C GLN A 42 -7.59 -7.47 0.25
N SER A 43 -8.21 -8.52 0.80
CA SER A 43 -8.45 -8.57 2.24
C SER A 43 -7.12 -8.67 3.02
N PRO A 44 -7.10 -8.17 4.28
CA PRO A 44 -5.92 -8.29 5.14
C PRO A 44 -5.42 -9.72 5.31
N GLN A 45 -6.33 -10.71 5.29
CA GLN A 45 -6.01 -12.13 5.41
C GLN A 45 -5.15 -12.62 4.23
N VAL A 46 -5.57 -12.30 3.00
CA VAL A 46 -4.82 -12.68 1.79
C VAL A 46 -3.43 -12.03 1.79
N MET A 47 -3.33 -10.77 2.18
CA MET A 47 -2.03 -10.09 2.27
C MET A 47 -1.13 -10.67 3.35
N SER A 48 -1.70 -11.07 4.49
CA SER A 48 -0.97 -11.74 5.56
C SER A 48 -0.38 -13.08 5.09
N GLU A 49 -1.15 -13.89 4.36
CA GLU A 49 -0.65 -15.16 3.80
C GLU A 49 0.54 -14.96 2.86
N ILE A 50 0.45 -13.99 1.95
CA ILE A 50 1.53 -13.66 1.01
C ILE A 50 2.78 -13.19 1.76
N ILE A 51 2.61 -12.31 2.74
CA ILE A 51 3.73 -11.80 3.56
C ILE A 51 4.39 -12.96 4.31
N ASN A 52 3.60 -13.84 4.94
CA ASN A 52 4.11 -14.99 5.67
C ASN A 52 4.90 -15.93 4.77
N GLN A 53 4.42 -16.23 3.56
CA GLN A 53 5.17 -17.03 2.58
C GLN A 53 6.51 -16.40 2.21
N LEU A 54 6.56 -15.08 2.04
CA LEU A 54 7.78 -14.37 1.66
C LEU A 54 8.80 -14.26 2.80
N ILE A 55 8.33 -14.01 4.03
CA ILE A 55 9.20 -13.93 5.21
C ILE A 55 9.76 -15.32 5.56
N MET A 56 8.97 -16.37 5.37
CA MET A 56 9.40 -17.76 5.62
C MET A 56 10.35 -18.32 4.54
N HIS A 57 10.61 -17.58 3.47
CA HIS A 57 11.55 -18.01 2.45
C HIS A 57 13.00 -17.93 2.96
N GLN A 58 13.54 -19.07 3.37
CA GLN A 58 14.97 -19.20 3.67
C GLN A 58 15.78 -19.20 2.37
N PRO A 59 16.81 -18.33 2.21
CA PRO A 59 17.66 -18.36 1.04
C PRO A 59 18.42 -19.69 0.99
N VAL A 60 18.20 -20.47 -0.07
CA VAL A 60 19.03 -21.65 -0.34
C VAL A 60 20.31 -21.22 -1.06
N LYS A 61 21.47 -21.69 -0.59
CA LYS A 61 22.74 -21.48 -1.30
C LYS A 61 22.64 -22.07 -2.71
N ARG A 62 22.90 -21.25 -3.72
CA ARG A 62 23.15 -21.70 -5.09
C ARG A 62 24.56 -22.26 -5.21
#